data_AF-A0A1V5IGQ0-F1
#
_entry.id   AF-A0A1V5IGQ0-F1
#
_cell.length_a   1.000
_cell.length_b   1.000
_cell.length_c   1.000
_cell.angle_alpha   90.00
_cell.angle_beta   90.00
_cell.angle_gamma   90.00
#
_symmetry.space_group_name_H-M   'P 1'
#
loop_
_entity.id
_entity.type
_entity.pdbx_description
1 polymer ?
#
loop_
_entity_poly.entity_id
_entity_poly.type
_entity_poly.pdbx_seq_one_letter_code
_entity_poly.pdbx_strand_id
1 'polypeptide(L)'
;MLALTGAFRKLQNAIDQVIDQVKAGKKGADLAMPKLIVSSDKAVDGEFTNPYALAKARAAYEIASAVAMVNVKGCFMTKEWEKYIPIVTSAHEMMRAAAVLCDEAREIEKAGDGIIRKPHKKDGIIVSKTKLISKPE
;
A
#
# COMPACT_ATOMS: atom_id res chain seq x y z
N MET A 1 5.56 -4.70 1.41
CA MET A 1 5.58 -3.24 1.24
C MET A 1 4.16 -2.67 1.07
N LEU A 2 3.47 -2.85 -0.08
CA LEU A 2 2.16 -2.21 -0.36
C LEU A 2 1.05 -2.45 0.67
N ALA A 3 1.04 -3.62 1.33
CA ALA A 3 0.10 -3.92 2.41
C ALA A 3 0.32 -3.08 3.67
N LEU A 4 1.57 -2.69 3.94
CA LEU A 4 1.98 -1.99 5.17
C LEU A 4 2.00 -0.47 5.00
N THR A 5 1.95 0.05 3.77
CA THR A 5 1.84 1.49 3.50
C THR A 5 0.41 2.00 3.44
N GLY A 6 -0.59 1.09 3.42
CA GLY A 6 -2.00 1.45 3.28
C GLY A 6 -2.54 1.45 1.85
N ALA A 7 -1.67 1.28 0.84
CA ALA A 7 -2.04 1.26 -0.58
C ALA A 7 -3.10 0.17 -0.89
N PHE A 8 -2.92 -1.03 -0.33
CA PHE A 8 -3.91 -2.10 -0.48
C PHE A 8 -5.25 -1.80 0.19
N ARG A 9 -5.29 -0.98 1.24
CA ARG A 9 -6.57 -0.55 1.82
C ARG A 9 -7.32 0.40 0.90
N LYS A 10 -6.60 1.26 0.17
CA LYS A 10 -7.22 2.13 -0.84
C LYS A 10 -7.82 1.30 -1.97
N LEU A 11 -7.11 0.25 -2.40
CA LEU A 11 -7.62 -0.71 -3.37
C LEU A 11 -8.83 -1.50 -2.85
N GLN A 12 -8.75 -2.02 -1.62
CA GLN A 12 -9.86 -2.70 -0.93
C GLN A 12 -11.13 -1.85 -0.97
N ASN A 13 -11.05 -0.62 -0.45
CA ASN A 13 -12.21 0.28 -0.40
C ASN A 13 -12.76 0.59 -1.79
N ALA A 14 -11.89 0.78 -2.78
CA ALA A 14 -12.32 1.04 -4.16
C ALA A 14 -13.06 -0.16 -4.78
N ILE A 15 -12.61 -1.39 -4.49
CA ILE A 15 -13.29 -2.61 -4.95
C ILE A 15 -14.61 -2.81 -4.20
N ASP A 16 -14.63 -2.61 -2.88
CA ASP A 16 -15.84 -2.73 -2.07
C ASP A 16 -16.94 -1.76 -2.54
N GLN A 17 -16.58 -0.53 -2.93
CA GLN A 17 -17.52 0.42 -3.54
C GLN A 17 -18.13 -0.10 -4.86
N VAL A 18 -17.37 -0.86 -5.65
CA VAL A 18 -17.91 -1.49 -6.87
C VAL A 18 -18.84 -2.65 -6.50
N ILE A 19 -18.46 -3.46 -5.51
CA ILE A 19 -19.28 -4.57 -5.03
C ILE A 19 -20.63 -4.05 -4.52
N ASP A 20 -20.64 -2.97 -3.75
CA ASP A 20 -21.89 -2.38 -3.22
C ASP A 20 -22.79 -1.84 -4.34
N GLN A 21 -22.21 -1.27 -5.40
CA GLN A 21 -22.97 -0.86 -6.58
C GLN A 21 -23.61 -2.06 -7.29
N VAL A 22 -22.89 -3.18 -7.42
CA VAL A 22 -23.41 -4.42 -8.01
C VAL A 22 -24.53 -5.01 -7.14
N LYS A 23 -24.36 -5.04 -5.82
CA LYS A 23 -25.41 -5.47 -4.87
C LYS A 23 -26.65 -4.60 -4.96
N ALA A 24 -26.49 -3.30 -5.21
CA ALA A 24 -27.59 -2.36 -5.45
C ALA A 24 -28.24 -2.50 -6.85
N GLY A 25 -27.80 -3.45 -7.66
CA GLY A 25 -28.39 -3.78 -8.95
C GLY A 25 -27.84 -2.99 -10.15
N LYS A 26 -26.82 -2.13 -9.96
CA LYS A 26 -26.18 -1.41 -11.08
C LYS A 26 -25.42 -2.38 -11.99
N LYS A 27 -25.49 -2.16 -13.31
CA LYS A 27 -24.85 -3.02 -14.33
C LYS A 27 -24.38 -2.21 -15.52
N GLY A 28 -23.44 -2.75 -16.29
CA GLY A 28 -22.98 -2.16 -17.55
C GLY A 28 -22.48 -0.72 -17.37
N ALA A 29 -23.02 0.20 -18.15
CA ALA A 29 -22.64 1.61 -18.13
C ALA A 29 -23.00 2.34 -16.82
N ASP A 30 -23.95 1.82 -16.04
CA ASP A 30 -24.35 2.41 -14.75
C ASP A 30 -23.35 2.09 -13.62
N LEU A 31 -22.40 1.18 -13.87
CA LEU A 31 -21.38 0.79 -12.90
C LEU A 31 -20.20 1.78 -12.93
N ALA A 32 -20.01 2.54 -11.86
CA ALA A 32 -18.88 3.45 -11.75
C ALA A 32 -17.61 2.68 -11.38
N MET A 33 -16.69 2.55 -12.34
CA MET A 33 -15.38 1.91 -12.14
C MET A 33 -14.41 2.84 -11.41
N PRO A 34 -13.52 2.30 -10.55
CA PRO A 34 -12.60 3.10 -9.76
C PRO A 34 -11.55 3.76 -10.66
N LYS A 35 -11.45 5.08 -10.56
CA LYS A 35 -10.38 5.89 -11.16
C LYS A 35 -9.39 6.29 -10.07
N LEU A 36 -8.52 5.35 -9.69
CA LEU A 36 -7.64 5.51 -8.53
C LEU A 36 -6.17 5.64 -8.95
N ILE A 37 -5.58 6.80 -8.66
CA ILE A 37 -4.13 7.00 -8.65
C ILE A 37 -3.69 7.04 -7.19
N VAL A 38 -2.89 6.07 -6.77
CA VAL A 38 -2.32 6.00 -5.41
C VAL A 38 -0.92 6.62 -5.45
N SER A 39 -0.80 7.85 -4.94
CA SER A 39 0.49 8.47 -4.63
C SER A 39 0.97 8.04 -3.24
N SER A 40 2.20 8.39 -2.87
CA SER A 40 2.74 8.19 -1.52
C SER A 40 1.84 8.81 -0.44
N ASP A 41 1.40 10.06 -0.65
CA ASP A 41 0.50 10.76 0.28
C ASP A 41 -0.86 10.05 0.40
N LYS A 42 -1.46 9.66 -0.73
CA LYS A 42 -2.72 8.93 -0.74
C LYS A 42 -2.61 7.54 -0.13
N ALA A 43 -1.47 6.88 -0.25
CA ALA A 43 -1.27 5.54 0.30
C ALA A 43 -1.36 5.58 1.83
N VAL A 44 -0.67 6.54 2.46
CA VAL A 44 -0.51 6.62 3.93
C VAL A 44 -1.62 7.40 4.64
N ASP A 45 -2.42 8.17 3.90
CA ASP A 45 -3.48 9.02 4.46
C ASP A 45 -4.47 8.24 5.33
N GLY A 46 -4.57 8.58 6.61
CA GLY A 46 -5.46 7.93 7.58
C GLY A 46 -5.12 6.48 7.91
N GLU A 47 -3.89 6.02 7.64
CA GLU A 47 -3.47 4.62 7.83
C GLU A 47 -2.58 4.39 9.06
N PHE A 48 -2.16 5.47 9.72
CA PHE A 48 -1.23 5.45 10.85
C PHE A 48 -1.70 6.36 11.97
N THR A 49 -1.48 5.92 13.21
CA THR A 49 -1.75 6.71 14.41
C THR A 49 -0.48 7.45 14.88
N ASN A 50 0.70 6.88 14.62
CA ASN A 50 1.99 7.47 14.94
C ASN A 50 2.59 8.22 13.72
N PRO A 51 3.02 9.49 13.89
CA PRO A 51 3.55 10.29 12.78
C PRO A 51 4.88 9.75 12.22
N TYR A 52 5.70 9.07 13.02
CA TYR A 52 6.94 8.44 12.55
C TYR A 52 6.68 7.15 11.77
N ALA A 53 5.66 6.38 12.16
CA ALA A 53 5.21 5.23 11.36
C ALA A 53 4.72 5.70 9.98
N LEU A 54 3.94 6.77 9.93
CA LEU A 54 3.52 7.41 8.68
C LEU A 54 4.72 7.83 7.85
N ALA A 55 5.68 8.55 8.43
CA ALA A 55 6.85 9.04 7.71
C ALA A 55 7.67 7.87 7.10
N LYS A 56 7.87 6.78 7.85
CA LYS A 56 8.56 5.58 7.36
C LYS A 56 7.80 4.88 6.24
N ALA A 57 6.49 4.72 6.38
CA ALA A 57 5.65 4.14 5.34
C ALA A 57 5.63 4.99 4.06
N ARG A 58 5.59 6.32 4.22
CA ARG A 58 5.66 7.26 3.09
C ARG A 58 7.01 7.13 2.38
N ALA A 59 8.12 7.13 3.13
CA ALA A 59 9.46 6.93 2.57
C ALA A 59 9.60 5.58 1.84
N ALA A 60 9.06 4.50 2.42
CA ALA A 60 9.02 3.19 1.77
C ALA A 60 8.29 3.23 0.42
N TYR A 61 7.15 3.94 0.35
CA TYR A 61 6.40 4.10 -0.90
C TYR A 61 7.18 4.89 -1.95
N GLU A 62 7.85 5.98 -1.56
CA GLU A 62 8.68 6.79 -2.46
C GLU A 62 9.85 5.97 -3.03
N ILE A 63 10.57 5.25 -2.18
CA ILE A 63 11.67 4.36 -2.60
C ILE A 63 11.15 3.32 -3.60
N ALA A 64 10.04 2.66 -3.27
CA ALA A 64 9.45 1.66 -4.14
C ALA A 64 8.97 2.21 -5.49
N SER A 65 8.49 3.45 -5.51
CA SER A 65 8.11 4.14 -6.75
C SER A 65 9.36 4.47 -7.59
N ALA A 66 10.44 4.93 -6.95
CA ALA A 66 11.71 5.25 -7.62
C ALA A 66 12.40 4.02 -8.23
N VAL A 67 12.22 2.82 -7.65
CA VAL A 67 12.73 1.55 -8.19
C VAL A 67 12.32 1.32 -9.65
N ALA A 68 11.13 1.78 -10.05
CA ALA A 68 10.68 1.65 -11.44
C ALA A 68 11.64 2.35 -12.42
N MET A 69 12.13 3.55 -12.08
CA MET A 69 13.04 4.29 -12.94
C MET A 69 14.44 3.67 -13.00
N VAL A 70 14.91 3.08 -11.90
CA VAL A 70 16.19 2.33 -11.89
C VAL A 70 16.09 1.10 -12.78
N ASN A 71 14.96 0.38 -12.71
CA ASN A 71 14.69 -0.75 -13.60
C ASN A 71 14.58 -0.32 -15.07
N VAL A 72 13.92 0.80 -15.39
CA VAL A 72 13.88 1.32 -16.76
C VAL A 72 15.29 1.57 -17.30
N LYS A 73 16.15 2.19 -16.48
CA LYS A 73 17.55 2.45 -16.84
C LYS A 73 18.32 1.16 -17.11
N GLY A 74 18.18 0.16 -16.24
CA GLY A 74 18.86 -1.12 -16.37
C GLY A 74 18.34 -1.95 -17.55
N CYS A 75 17.02 -2.13 -17.65
CA CYS A 75 16.41 -3.03 -18.62
C CYS A 75 16.38 -2.49 -20.06
N PHE A 76 16.28 -1.16 -20.23
CA PHE A 76 15.95 -0.58 -21.55
C PHE A 76 16.94 0.48 -22.04
N MET A 77 17.72 1.11 -21.16
CA MET A 77 18.61 2.22 -21.54
C MET A 77 20.09 1.84 -21.55
N THR A 78 20.50 0.88 -20.70
CA THR A 78 21.91 0.50 -20.52
C THR A 78 22.23 -0.75 -21.33
N LYS A 79 23.25 -0.66 -22.18
CA LYS A 79 23.82 -1.81 -22.90
C LYS A 79 24.99 -2.40 -22.13
N GLU A 80 25.38 -3.63 -22.48
CA GLU A 80 26.41 -4.44 -21.83
C GLU A 80 25.97 -4.98 -20.46
N TRP A 81 26.08 -6.30 -20.30
CA TRP A 81 25.51 -7.01 -19.15
C TRP A 81 26.28 -6.72 -17.86
N GLU A 82 27.58 -6.47 -17.97
CA GLU A 82 28.44 -6.04 -16.88
C GLU A 82 28.01 -4.68 -16.29
N LYS A 83 27.32 -3.85 -17.08
CA LYS A 83 26.82 -2.53 -16.65
C LYS A 83 25.37 -2.58 -16.18
N TYR A 84 24.48 -3.26 -16.89
CA TYR A 84 23.07 -3.26 -16.50
C TYR A 84 22.75 -4.18 -15.33
N ILE A 85 23.50 -5.28 -15.12
CA ILE A 85 23.24 -6.21 -14.02
C ILE A 85 23.36 -5.48 -12.65
N PRO A 86 24.45 -4.76 -12.35
CA PRO A 86 24.54 -4.00 -11.10
C PRO A 86 23.40 -2.99 -10.91
N ILE A 87 22.90 -2.37 -11.99
CA ILE A 87 21.79 -1.41 -11.93
C ILE A 87 20.50 -2.11 -11.49
N VAL A 88 20.11 -3.21 -12.14
CA VAL A 88 18.87 -3.92 -11.78
C VAL A 88 18.97 -4.58 -10.39
N THR A 89 20.16 -5.06 -10.01
CA THR A 89 20.40 -5.57 -8.66
C THR A 89 20.28 -4.45 -7.61
N SER A 90 20.81 -3.26 -7.87
CA SER A 90 20.65 -2.11 -6.95
C SER A 90 19.17 -1.70 -6.77
N ALA A 91 18.35 -1.85 -7.81
CA ALA A 91 16.91 -1.61 -7.73
C ALA A 91 16.23 -2.59 -6.75
N HIS A 92 16.69 -3.85 -6.70
CA HIS A 92 16.19 -4.84 -5.75
C HIS A 92 16.63 -4.53 -4.32
N GLU A 93 17.85 -4.04 -4.10
CA GLU A 93 18.31 -3.60 -2.78
C GLU A 93 17.52 -2.38 -2.26
N MET A 94 17.16 -1.44 -3.15
CA MET A 94 16.24 -0.35 -2.81
C MET A 94 14.87 -0.88 -2.36
N MET A 95 14.31 -1.85 -3.08
CA MET A 95 13.03 -2.47 -2.70
C MET A 95 13.13 -3.21 -1.36
N ARG A 96 14.26 -3.86 -1.08
CA ARG A 96 14.54 -4.49 0.22
C ARG A 96 14.55 -3.45 1.34
N ALA A 97 15.23 -2.32 1.17
CA ALA A 97 15.23 -1.23 2.15
C ALA A 97 13.83 -0.64 2.39
N ALA A 98 13.03 -0.49 1.32
CA ALA A 98 11.63 -0.08 1.45
C ALA A 98 10.80 -1.09 2.26
N ALA A 99 11.04 -2.39 2.08
CA ALA A 99 10.36 -3.42 2.87
C ALA A 99 10.69 -3.34 4.37
N VAL A 100 11.96 -3.06 4.72
CA VAL A 100 12.39 -2.85 6.11
C VAL A 100 11.70 -1.64 6.71
N LEU A 101 11.65 -0.49 6.02
CA LEU A 101 10.94 0.71 6.50
C LEU A 101 9.45 0.45 6.76
N CYS A 102 8.81 -0.36 5.91
CA CYS A 102 7.42 -0.78 6.13
C CYS A 102 7.25 -1.62 7.39
N ASP A 103 8.17 -2.55 7.63
CA ASP A 103 8.15 -3.39 8.83
C ASP A 103 8.34 -2.53 10.08
N GLU A 104 9.33 -1.63 10.08
CA GLU A 104 9.55 -0.68 11.16
C GLU A 104 8.33 0.20 11.43
N ALA A 105 7.67 0.73 10.39
CA ALA A 105 6.43 1.48 10.54
C ALA A 105 5.34 0.65 11.22
N ARG A 106 5.25 -0.64 10.87
CA ARG A 106 4.28 -1.57 11.46
C ARG A 106 4.61 -1.88 12.91
N GLU A 107 5.87 -2.07 13.26
CA GLU A 107 6.30 -2.31 14.63
C GLU A 107 6.06 -1.09 15.53
N ILE A 108 6.23 0.12 15.02
CA ILE A 108 5.87 1.35 15.76
C ILE A 108 4.37 1.38 16.08
N GLU A 109 3.51 1.04 15.14
CA GLU A 109 2.06 0.96 15.40
C GLU A 109 1.72 -0.17 16.39
N LYS A 110 2.46 -1.30 16.37
CA LYS A 110 2.30 -2.36 17.40
C LYS A 110 2.65 -1.84 18.78
N ALA A 111 3.79 -1.15 18.90
CA ALA A 111 4.28 -0.62 20.18
C ALA A 111 3.30 0.35 20.83
N GLY A 112 2.55 1.12 20.02
CA GLY A 112 1.50 2.02 20.49
C GLY A 112 0.11 1.39 20.67
N ASP A 113 -0.05 0.09 20.41
CA ASP A 113 -1.36 -0.58 20.26
C ASP A 113 -2.31 0.24 19.36
N GLY A 114 -1.75 0.67 18.22
CA GLY A 114 -2.31 1.66 17.28
C GLY A 114 -2.68 1.09 15.91
N ILE A 115 -2.54 -0.22 15.70
CA ILE A 115 -2.74 -0.82 14.38
C ILE A 115 -4.19 -0.73 13.92
N ILE A 116 -4.41 0.02 12.84
CA ILE A 116 -5.70 0.04 12.14
C ILE A 116 -5.94 -1.28 11.41
N ARG A 117 -7.06 -1.96 11.71
CA ARG A 117 -7.53 -3.20 11.08
C ARG A 117 -8.95 -2.96 10.58
N LYS A 118 -9.22 -3.31 9.33
CA LYS A 118 -10.57 -3.18 8.73
C LYS A 118 -11.06 -4.48 8.07
N PRO A 119 -11.40 -5.51 8.86
CA PRO A 119 -11.88 -6.77 8.31
C PRO A 119 -13.32 -6.64 7.80
N HIS A 120 -13.74 -7.57 6.93
CA HIS A 120 -15.14 -7.72 6.54
C HIS A 120 -15.89 -8.63 7.52
N LYS A 121 -17.14 -8.28 7.83
CA LYS A 121 -18.14 -9.18 8.42
C LYS A 121 -18.64 -10.19 7.38
N LYS A 122 -19.40 -11.20 7.81
CA LYS A 122 -19.98 -12.24 6.93
C LYS A 122 -20.91 -11.67 5.85
N ASP A 123 -21.57 -10.55 6.12
CA ASP A 123 -22.43 -9.82 5.19
C ASP A 123 -21.64 -8.91 4.21
N GLY A 124 -20.31 -8.83 4.38
CA GLY A 124 -19.42 -7.99 3.59
C GLY A 124 -19.29 -6.56 4.11
N ILE A 125 -19.88 -6.20 5.25
CA ILE A 125 -19.69 -4.87 5.85
C ILE A 125 -18.26 -4.75 6.38
N ILE A 126 -17.57 -3.66 6.03
CA ILE A 126 -16.26 -3.33 6.58
C ILE A 126 -16.45 -2.77 7.99
N VAL A 127 -15.77 -3.36 8.96
CA VAL A 127 -15.71 -2.91 10.35
C VAL A 127 -14.31 -2.40 10.68
N SER A 128 -14.12 -1.72 11.81
CA SER A 128 -12.82 -1.16 12.18
C SER A 128 -12.42 -1.48 13.62
N LYS A 129 -11.11 -1.64 13.85
CA LYS A 129 -10.51 -1.60 15.19
C LYS A 129 -9.06 -1.13 15.13
N THR A 130 -8.60 -0.61 16.26
CA THR A 130 -7.23 -0.12 16.44
C THR A 130 -6.47 -0.90 17.52
N LYS A 131 -7.14 -1.17 18.66
CA LYS A 131 -6.57 -1.90 19.79
C LYS A 131 -6.46 -3.39 19.50
N LEU A 132 -5.44 -4.07 20.02
CA LEU A 132 -5.21 -5.49 19.81
C LEU A 132 -6.34 -6.31 20.45
N ILE A 133 -6.65 -6.04 21.72
CA ILE A 133 -7.71 -6.71 22.48
C ILE A 133 -8.98 -5.85 22.44
N SER A 134 -9.66 -5.88 21.29
CA SER A 134 -10.98 -5.28 21.11
C SER A 134 -11.76 -6.02 20.04
N LYS A 135 -13.09 -5.86 20.01
CA LYS A 135 -13.90 -6.36 18.89
C LYS A 135 -13.88 -5.32 17.75
N PRO A 136 -13.78 -5.74 16.48
CA PRO A 136 -14.03 -4.84 15.36
C PRO A 136 -15.51 -4.46 15.32
N GLU A 137 -15.79 -3.16 15.21
CA GLU A 137 -17.16 -2.61 15.18
C GLU A 137 -17.50 -2.02 13.81
#